data_AF-A0A916C597-F1
#
_entry.id   AF-A0A916C597-F1
#
_cell.length_a   1.000
_cell.length_b   1.000
_cell.length_c   1.000
_cell.angle_alpha   90.00
_cell.angle_beta   90.00
_cell.angle_gamma   90.00
#
_symmetry.space_group_name_H-M   'P 1'
#
loop_
_entity.id
_entity.type
_entity.pdbx_description
1 polymer ?
#
loop_
_entity_poly.entity_id
_entity_poly.type
_entity_poly.pdbx_seq_one_letter_code
_entity_poly.pdbx_strand_id
1 'polypeptide(L)'
;MNDERWATVIKIAAVAVAAPRWIGALLEAEGVPLPVEWRAWWVIFSAVCAAGMALVEAGAFAYCLRSWRGMTGRSANVMALMIGASAVTFVIVLSPYIAANVSKIGMSKLLIGGWLLAWSVAVALSTILIIASVGYAQKRPVTRQAIGSTTAGNGDATRRDNGVQQEVTRAEFLTQWRANGHQSIAALAAELGVNVRTAQRWVKADEVAQGENEGTEGKQHERG
;
A
#
# COMPACT_ATOMS: atom_id res chain seq x y z
N MET A 1 1.90 -13.53 4.86
CA MET A 1 3.14 -12.90 4.38
C MET A 1 3.00 -11.40 4.60
N ASN A 2 3.92 -10.73 5.30
CA ASN A 2 3.77 -9.33 5.72
C ASN A 2 3.90 -8.38 4.51
N ASP A 3 3.07 -7.33 4.42
CA ASP A 3 3.04 -6.38 3.29
C ASP A 3 4.43 -5.75 3.02
N GLU A 4 5.28 -5.61 4.05
CA GLU A 4 6.67 -5.17 3.95
C GLU A 4 7.60 -6.14 3.22
N ARG A 5 7.43 -7.45 3.44
CA ARG A 5 8.22 -8.48 2.75
C ARG A 5 7.88 -8.48 1.26
N TRP A 6 6.61 -8.28 0.92
CA TRP A 6 6.17 -8.22 -0.48
C TRP A 6 6.72 -6.97 -1.20
N ALA A 7 6.66 -5.80 -0.57
CA ALA A 7 7.25 -4.58 -1.12
C ALA A 7 8.77 -4.72 -1.35
N THR A 8 9.47 -5.36 -0.42
CA THR A 8 10.91 -5.61 -0.52
C THR A 8 11.22 -6.56 -1.68
N VAL A 9 10.46 -7.65 -1.83
CA VAL A 9 10.60 -8.58 -2.95
C VAL A 9 10.37 -7.88 -4.29
N ILE A 10 9.34 -7.05 -4.41
CA ILE A 10 9.06 -6.29 -5.64
C ILE A 10 10.24 -5.38 -5.99
N LYS A 11 10.80 -4.65 -5.01
CA LYS A 11 11.95 -3.75 -5.25
C LYS A 11 13.20 -4.52 -5.67
N ILE A 12 13.51 -5.63 -4.98
CA ILE A 12 14.67 -6.46 -5.32
C ILE A 12 14.50 -7.07 -6.71
N ALA A 13 13.31 -7.60 -7.01
CA ALA A 13 13.01 -8.16 -8.33
C ALA A 13 13.08 -7.10 -9.43
N ALA A 14 12.59 -5.88 -9.19
CA ALA A 14 12.72 -4.76 -10.12
C ALA A 14 14.18 -4.47 -10.45
N VAL A 15 15.05 -4.39 -9.44
CA VAL A 15 16.49 -4.14 -9.64
C VAL A 15 17.16 -5.33 -10.31
N ALA A 16 16.87 -6.57 -9.89
CA ALA A 16 17.49 -7.77 -10.44
C ALA A 16 17.16 -7.97 -11.93
N VAL A 17 15.96 -7.60 -12.35
CA VAL A 17 15.52 -7.71 -13.74
C VAL A 17 15.93 -6.49 -14.57
N ALA A 18 15.96 -5.31 -13.96
CA ALA A 18 16.42 -4.09 -14.63
C ALA A 18 17.94 -4.11 -14.86
N ALA A 19 18.75 -4.41 -13.85
CA ALA A 19 20.21 -4.28 -13.93
C ALA A 19 20.83 -4.91 -15.19
N PRO A 20 20.47 -6.14 -15.61
CA PRO A 20 20.97 -6.71 -16.86
C PRO A 20 20.60 -5.91 -18.11
N ARG A 21 19.41 -5.30 -18.18
CA ARG A 21 19.02 -4.39 -19.28
C ARG A 21 19.87 -3.12 -19.31
N TRP A 22 20.20 -2.58 -18.15
CA TRP A 22 21.03 -1.37 -18.04
C TRP A 22 22.48 -1.67 -18.38
N ILE A 23 23.01 -2.84 -18.02
CA ILE A 23 24.37 -3.26 -18.38
C ILE A 23 24.56 -3.28 -19.90
N GLY A 24 23.61 -3.84 -20.65
CA GLY A 24 23.67 -3.82 -22.12
C GLY A 24 23.69 -2.41 -22.69
N ALA A 25 22.80 -1.54 -22.20
CA ALA A 25 22.73 -0.14 -22.64
C ALA A 25 24.01 0.64 -22.30
N LEU A 26 24.60 0.39 -21.13
CA LEU A 26 25.85 1.04 -20.69
C LEU A 26 27.05 0.54 -21.50
N LEU A 27 27.17 -0.76 -21.76
CA LEU A 27 28.25 -1.31 -22.60
C LEU A 27 28.23 -0.70 -24.00
N GLU A 28 27.05 -0.55 -24.59
CA GLU A 28 26.91 0.07 -25.91
C GLU A 28 27.20 1.58 -25.88
N ALA A 29 26.83 2.27 -24.80
CA ALA A 29 27.16 3.68 -24.58
C ALA A 29 28.68 3.92 -24.42
N GLU A 30 29.39 2.98 -23.80
CA GLU A 30 30.86 2.99 -23.66
C GLU A 30 31.58 2.52 -24.96
N GLY A 31 30.83 2.26 -26.04
CA GLY A 31 31.41 1.86 -27.32
C GLY A 31 31.89 0.41 -27.36
N VAL A 32 31.40 -0.44 -26.47
CA VAL A 32 31.66 -1.89 -26.45
C VAL A 32 30.43 -2.61 -27.03
N PRO A 33 30.30 -2.69 -28.37
CA PRO A 33 29.17 -3.36 -28.98
C PRO A 33 29.20 -4.86 -28.67
N LEU A 34 28.01 -5.43 -28.45
CA LEU A 34 27.88 -6.86 -28.24
C LEU A 34 28.38 -7.65 -29.47
N PRO A 35 29.28 -8.64 -29.28
CA PRO A 35 29.73 -9.52 -30.35
C PRO A 35 28.55 -10.16 -31.08
N VAL A 36 28.66 -10.33 -32.40
CA VAL A 36 27.58 -10.89 -33.23
C VAL A 36 27.14 -12.27 -32.73
N GLU A 37 28.09 -13.09 -32.30
CA GLU A 37 27.88 -14.43 -31.74
C GLU A 37 26.96 -14.42 -30.50
N TRP A 38 26.99 -13.33 -29.73
CA TRP A 38 26.23 -13.19 -28.49
C TRP A 38 24.85 -12.60 -28.74
N ARG A 39 24.57 -12.02 -29.91
CA ARG A 39 23.29 -11.36 -30.21
C ARG A 39 22.10 -12.31 -30.07
N ALA A 40 22.21 -13.54 -30.55
CA ALA A 40 21.10 -14.51 -30.49
C ALA A 40 20.71 -14.83 -29.04
N TRP A 41 21.70 -15.14 -28.20
CA TRP A 41 21.49 -15.36 -26.77
C TRP A 41 21.01 -14.10 -26.06
N TRP A 42 21.59 -12.94 -26.39
CA TRP A 42 21.23 -11.65 -25.80
C TRP A 42 19.78 -11.26 -26.08
N VAL A 43 19.26 -11.55 -27.28
CA VAL A 43 17.84 -11.33 -27.62
C VAL A 43 16.93 -12.18 -26.74
N ILE A 44 17.23 -13.47 -26.58
CA ILE A 44 16.44 -14.38 -25.72
C ILE A 44 16.51 -13.92 -24.27
N PHE A 45 17.70 -13.64 -23.77
CA PHE A 45 17.91 -13.14 -22.41
C PHE A 45 17.17 -11.82 -22.15
N SER A 46 17.28 -10.86 -23.08
CA SER A 46 16.56 -9.58 -23.01
C SER A 46 15.05 -9.76 -23.00
N ALA A 47 14.52 -10.74 -23.76
CA ALA A 47 13.11 -11.08 -23.75
C ALA A 47 12.66 -11.65 -22.40
N VAL A 48 13.47 -12.53 -21.79
CA VAL A 48 13.21 -13.06 -20.44
C VAL A 48 13.22 -11.94 -19.40
N CYS A 49 14.20 -11.03 -19.45
CA CYS A 49 14.22 -9.86 -18.58
C CYS A 49 13.01 -8.94 -18.83
N ALA A 50 12.59 -8.73 -20.07
CA ALA A 50 11.39 -7.94 -20.36
C ALA A 50 10.12 -8.59 -19.78
N ALA A 51 9.97 -9.91 -19.92
CA ALA A 51 8.86 -10.67 -19.33
C ALA A 51 8.89 -10.62 -17.79
N GLY A 52 10.07 -10.82 -17.19
CA GLY A 52 10.26 -10.69 -15.76
C GLY A 52 9.89 -9.30 -15.25
N MET A 53 10.23 -8.25 -15.99
CA MET A 53 9.89 -6.88 -15.63
C MET A 53 8.38 -6.71 -15.64
N ALA A 54 7.69 -7.14 -16.71
CA ALA A 54 6.24 -7.06 -16.79
C ALA A 54 5.52 -7.72 -15.59
N LEU A 55 6.04 -8.86 -15.10
CA LEU A 55 5.53 -9.50 -13.88
C LEU A 55 5.75 -8.63 -12.64
N VAL A 56 6.93 -8.01 -12.51
CA VAL A 56 7.24 -7.08 -11.43
C VAL A 56 6.35 -5.84 -11.49
N GLU A 57 6.14 -5.26 -12.67
CA GLU A 57 5.26 -4.09 -12.86
C GLU A 57 3.82 -4.44 -12.48
N ALA A 58 3.31 -5.60 -12.92
CA ALA A 58 1.98 -6.08 -12.54
C ALA A 58 1.84 -6.28 -11.02
N GLY A 59 2.84 -6.89 -10.39
CA GLY A 59 2.89 -7.07 -8.93
C GLY A 59 2.94 -5.75 -8.17
N ALA A 60 3.73 -4.79 -8.67
CA ALA A 60 3.81 -3.43 -8.13
C ALA A 60 2.48 -2.71 -8.27
N PHE A 61 1.82 -2.77 -9.42
CA PHE A 61 0.49 -2.20 -9.65
C PHE A 61 -0.55 -2.76 -8.69
N ALA A 62 -0.60 -4.08 -8.54
CA ALA A 62 -1.52 -4.75 -7.62
C ALA A 62 -1.28 -4.31 -6.17
N TYR A 63 -0.01 -4.23 -5.75
CA TYR A 63 0.37 -3.75 -4.42
C TYR A 63 -0.02 -2.28 -4.20
N CYS A 64 0.26 -1.44 -5.18
CA CYS A 64 -0.08 -0.02 -5.18
C CYS A 64 -1.59 0.21 -5.09
N LEU A 65 -2.39 -0.50 -5.90
CA LEU A 65 -3.86 -0.44 -5.86
C LEU A 65 -4.42 -0.94 -4.52
N ARG A 66 -3.88 -2.05 -3.99
CA ARG A 66 -4.27 -2.57 -2.67
C ARG A 66 -3.99 -1.55 -1.57
N SER A 67 -2.84 -0.88 -1.63
CA SER A 67 -2.45 0.13 -0.66
C SER A 67 -3.31 1.39 -0.78
N TRP A 68 -3.58 1.84 -2.00
CA TRP A 68 -4.44 2.98 -2.30
C TRP A 68 -5.86 2.83 -1.73
N ARG A 69 -6.44 1.63 -1.80
CA ARG A 69 -7.81 1.34 -1.30
C ARG A 69 -8.00 1.61 0.20
N GLY A 70 -6.93 1.65 0.99
CA GLY A 70 -7.02 2.00 2.42
C GLY A 70 -6.35 3.33 2.77
N MET A 71 -6.09 4.19 1.78
CA MET A 71 -5.63 5.56 1.97
C MET A 71 -6.81 6.54 1.83
N THR A 72 -6.75 7.67 2.54
CA THR A 72 -7.71 8.77 2.40
C THR A 72 -7.01 10.13 2.30
N GLY A 73 -7.74 11.13 1.82
CA GLY A 73 -7.26 12.51 1.70
C GLY A 73 -6.06 12.66 0.74
N ARG A 74 -5.12 13.54 1.08
CA ARG A 74 -3.97 13.89 0.22
C ARG A 74 -3.11 12.68 -0.16
N SER A 75 -3.00 11.68 0.72
CA SER A 75 -2.22 10.47 0.45
C SER A 75 -2.82 9.60 -0.65
N ALA A 76 -4.15 9.48 -0.67
CA ALA A 76 -4.88 8.77 -1.72
C ALA A 76 -4.73 9.46 -3.07
N ASN A 77 -4.76 10.80 -3.11
CA ASN A 77 -4.60 11.57 -4.35
C ASN A 77 -3.19 11.41 -4.93
N VAL A 78 -2.14 11.49 -4.09
CA VAL A 78 -0.76 11.27 -4.55
C VAL A 78 -0.59 9.83 -5.05
N MET A 79 -1.13 8.86 -4.33
CA MET A 79 -1.05 7.45 -4.74
C MET A 79 -1.80 7.19 -6.07
N ALA A 80 -2.99 7.77 -6.24
CA ALA A 80 -3.73 7.72 -7.50
C ALA A 80 -2.94 8.34 -8.65
N LEU A 81 -2.27 9.47 -8.41
CA LEU A 81 -1.41 10.11 -9.40
C LEU A 81 -0.21 9.23 -9.75
N MET A 82 0.44 8.57 -8.77
CA MET A 82 1.55 7.66 -9.05
C MET A 82 1.12 6.41 -9.83
N ILE A 83 -0.05 5.85 -9.49
CA ILE A 83 -0.67 4.74 -10.25
C ILE A 83 -0.99 5.19 -11.67
N GLY A 84 -1.61 6.35 -11.83
CA GLY A 84 -1.95 6.93 -13.13
C GLY A 84 -0.71 7.21 -13.98
N ALA A 85 0.30 7.86 -13.41
CA ALA A 85 1.57 8.10 -14.06
C ALA A 85 2.24 6.79 -14.49
N SER A 86 2.23 5.77 -13.63
CA SER A 86 2.77 4.44 -13.98
C SER A 86 2.01 3.83 -15.16
N ALA A 87 0.69 4.01 -15.22
CA ALA A 87 -0.15 3.41 -16.26
C ALA A 87 0.07 4.10 -17.61
N VAL A 88 0.14 5.43 -17.59
CA VAL A 88 0.47 6.23 -18.77
C VAL A 88 1.87 5.87 -19.28
N THR A 89 2.86 5.78 -18.38
CA THR A 89 4.23 5.42 -18.77
C THR A 89 4.28 4.01 -19.38
N PHE A 90 3.54 3.06 -18.81
CA PHE A 90 3.42 1.70 -19.36
C PHE A 90 2.86 1.71 -20.79
N VAL A 91 1.79 2.47 -21.05
CA VAL A 91 1.21 2.60 -22.39
C VAL A 91 2.21 3.23 -23.36
N ILE A 92 2.91 4.30 -22.96
CA ILE A 92 3.92 4.96 -23.80
C ILE A 92 5.06 4.00 -24.15
N VAL A 93 5.51 3.19 -23.19
CA VAL A 93 6.59 2.22 -23.40
C VAL A 93 6.15 1.08 -24.32
N LEU A 94 4.92 0.58 -24.15
CA LEU A 94 4.41 -0.59 -24.89
C LEU A 94 3.89 -0.25 -26.30
N SER A 95 3.35 0.95 -26.51
CA SER A 95 2.67 1.30 -27.77
C SER A 95 3.55 1.14 -29.01
N PRO A 96 4.83 1.60 -29.02
CA PRO A 96 5.69 1.42 -30.19
C PRO A 96 5.96 -0.05 -30.50
N TYR A 97 6.04 -0.90 -29.47
CA TYR A 97 6.22 -2.35 -29.64
C TYR A 97 5.00 -2.99 -30.30
N ILE A 98 3.79 -2.61 -29.87
CA ILE A 98 2.55 -3.10 -30.48
C ILE A 98 2.47 -2.62 -31.93
N ALA A 99 2.71 -1.33 -32.17
CA ALA A 99 2.69 -0.74 -33.50
C ALA A 99 3.70 -1.42 -34.45
N ALA A 100 4.93 -1.66 -33.99
CA ALA A 100 5.97 -2.34 -34.78
C ALA A 100 5.55 -3.77 -35.16
N ASN A 101 4.96 -4.51 -34.22
CA ASN A 101 4.50 -5.88 -34.44
C ASN A 101 3.29 -5.98 -35.38
N VAL A 102 2.33 -5.06 -35.25
CA VAL A 102 1.15 -4.99 -36.13
C VAL A 102 1.56 -4.57 -37.54
N SER A 103 2.41 -3.56 -37.66
CA SER A 103 2.86 -3.02 -38.95
C SER A 103 3.98 -3.83 -39.61
N LYS A 104 4.52 -4.86 -38.94
CA LYS A 104 5.64 -5.70 -39.42
C LYS A 104 6.88 -4.89 -39.83
N ILE A 105 7.08 -3.74 -39.22
CA ILE A 105 8.25 -2.88 -39.42
C ILE A 105 9.14 -2.89 -38.18
N GLY A 106 10.45 -2.76 -38.39
CA GLY A 106 11.39 -2.66 -37.27
C GLY A 106 11.13 -1.42 -36.42
N MET A 107 11.30 -1.55 -35.11
CA MET A 107 11.12 -0.46 -34.13
C MET A 107 11.94 0.79 -34.49
N SER A 108 13.13 0.61 -35.05
CA SER A 108 14.03 1.68 -35.52
C SER A 108 13.47 2.50 -36.68
N LYS A 109 12.52 1.95 -37.45
CA LYS A 109 11.81 2.69 -38.51
C LYS A 109 10.58 3.42 -37.98
N LEU A 110 10.08 3.03 -36.82
CA LEU A 110 8.88 3.59 -36.19
C LEU A 110 9.25 4.71 -35.21
N LEU A 111 10.37 4.57 -34.51
CA LEU A 111 10.93 5.55 -33.60
C LEU A 111 12.12 6.26 -34.28
N ILE A 112 11.86 7.37 -34.96
CA ILE A 112 12.90 8.14 -35.67
C ILE A 112 13.27 9.40 -34.88
N GLY A 113 14.56 9.73 -34.84
CA GLY A 113 15.07 10.99 -34.29
C GLY A 113 14.73 11.18 -32.81
N GLY A 114 14.20 12.36 -32.45
CA GLY A 114 13.89 12.71 -31.05
C GLY A 114 12.87 11.81 -30.38
N TRP A 115 12.04 11.09 -31.14
CA TRP A 115 11.05 10.17 -30.58
C TRP A 115 11.67 8.91 -29.99
N LEU A 116 12.78 8.43 -30.56
CA LEU A 116 13.56 7.31 -29.99
C LEU A 116 14.16 7.67 -28.64
N LEU A 117 14.68 8.90 -28.51
CA LEU A 117 15.20 9.45 -27.26
C LEU A 117 14.09 9.56 -26.21
N ALA A 118 12.95 10.16 -26.57
CA ALA A 118 11.82 10.31 -25.66
C ALA A 118 11.30 8.94 -25.16
N TRP A 119 11.19 7.96 -26.05
CA TRP A 119 10.80 6.59 -25.69
C TRP A 119 11.84 5.93 -24.76
N SER A 120 13.14 6.08 -25.05
CA SER A 120 14.21 5.53 -24.23
C SER A 120 14.20 6.12 -22.81
N VAL A 121 13.98 7.43 -22.69
CA VAL A 121 13.80 8.12 -21.40
C VAL A 121 12.56 7.59 -20.67
N ALA A 122 11.44 7.38 -21.37
CA ALA A 122 10.23 6.81 -20.77
C ALA A 122 10.46 5.39 -20.22
N VAL A 123 11.20 4.55 -20.94
CA VAL A 123 11.58 3.19 -20.50
C VAL A 123 12.44 3.26 -19.23
N ALA A 124 13.39 4.18 -19.15
CA ALA A 124 14.23 4.35 -17.96
C ALA A 124 13.41 4.85 -16.76
N LEU A 125 12.55 5.86 -17.00
CA LEU A 125 11.70 6.47 -15.96
C LEU A 125 10.67 5.49 -15.41
N SER A 126 10.13 4.56 -16.20
CA SER A 126 9.12 3.60 -15.73
C SER A 126 9.62 2.78 -14.54
N THR A 127 10.88 2.33 -14.61
CA THR A 127 11.51 1.52 -13.55
C THR A 127 11.65 2.32 -12.25
N ILE A 128 12.12 3.56 -12.35
CA ILE A 128 12.27 4.46 -11.19
C ILE A 128 10.91 4.76 -10.58
N LEU A 129 9.90 5.03 -11.43
CA LEU A 129 8.55 5.35 -11.00
C LEU A 129 7.91 4.18 -10.25
N ILE A 130 8.12 2.94 -10.69
CA ILE A 130 7.61 1.75 -10.00
C ILE A 130 8.25 1.60 -8.62
N ILE A 131 9.58 1.70 -8.53
CA ILE A 131 10.30 1.60 -7.25
C ILE A 131 9.84 2.70 -6.29
N ALA A 132 9.69 3.93 -6.79
CA ALA A 132 9.19 5.07 -6.04
C ALA A 132 7.73 4.86 -5.57
N SER A 133 6.86 4.36 -6.44
CA SER A 133 5.44 4.10 -6.14
C SER A 133 5.28 3.03 -5.05
N VAL A 134 6.03 1.93 -5.17
CA VAL A 134 6.04 0.85 -4.16
C VAL A 134 6.66 1.34 -2.86
N GLY A 135 7.73 2.15 -2.93
CA GLY A 135 8.34 2.78 -1.75
C GLY A 135 7.39 3.74 -1.03
N TYR A 136 6.62 4.53 -1.78
CA TYR A 136 5.61 5.43 -1.24
C TYR A 136 4.47 4.66 -0.57
N ALA A 137 3.97 3.62 -1.24
CA ALA A 137 2.93 2.73 -0.72
C ALA A 137 3.35 2.04 0.59
N GLN A 138 4.62 1.62 0.70
CA GLN A 138 5.14 0.97 1.91
C GLN A 138 5.22 1.92 3.12
N LYS A 139 5.60 3.20 2.91
CA LYS A 139 5.81 4.16 4.01
C LYS A 139 4.51 4.66 4.65
N ARG A 140 3.35 4.42 4.04
CA ARG A 140 2.06 4.87 4.57
C ARG A 140 1.31 3.66 5.11
N PRO A 141 1.25 3.48 6.45
CA PRO A 141 0.46 2.40 7.02
C PRO A 141 -0.97 2.55 6.53
N VAL A 142 -1.45 1.52 5.84
CA VAL A 142 -2.85 1.41 5.46
C VAL A 142 -3.63 1.46 6.76
N THR A 143 -4.38 2.54 6.99
CA THR A 143 -5.44 2.50 8.00
C THR A 143 -6.42 1.47 7.46
N ARG A 144 -6.25 0.19 7.84
CA ARG A 144 -7.22 -0.87 7.59
C ARG A 144 -8.48 -0.47 8.35
N GLN A 145 -9.28 0.41 7.77
CA GLN A 145 -10.69 0.42 8.04
C GLN A 145 -11.19 -0.93 7.57
N ALA A 146 -11.67 -1.70 8.54
CA ALA A 146 -12.26 -3.01 8.40
C ALA A 146 -13.34 -3.00 7.30
N ILE A 147 -12.95 -3.33 6.07
CA ILE A 147 -13.88 -3.83 5.06
C ILE A 147 -13.81 -5.35 5.21
N GLY A 148 -14.47 -5.86 6.25
CA GLY A 148 -14.38 -7.27 6.62
C GLY A 148 -14.98 -7.59 7.99
N SER A 149 -16.14 -7.01 8.31
CA SER A 149 -17.05 -7.55 9.32
C SER A 149 -18.35 -6.73 9.30
N THR A 150 -19.11 -6.81 8.21
CA THR A 150 -20.57 -6.70 8.32
C THR A 150 -21.07 -8.06 8.82
N THR A 151 -20.65 -8.41 10.04
CA THR A 151 -21.33 -9.39 10.86
C THR A 151 -21.87 -8.56 12.00
N ALA A 152 -23.18 -8.37 12.01
CA ALA A 152 -23.89 -7.98 13.20
C ALA A 152 -23.48 -8.97 14.30
N GLY A 153 -22.67 -8.51 15.23
CA GLY A 153 -22.11 -9.32 16.30
C GLY A 153 -21.63 -8.39 17.40
N ASN A 154 -22.21 -8.58 18.58
CA ASN A 154 -21.95 -7.77 19.77
C ASN A 154 -20.45 -7.63 20.06
N GLY A 155 -20.01 -6.40 20.27
CA GLY A 155 -19.45 -5.99 21.56
C GLY A 155 -18.11 -6.51 22.07
N ASP A 156 -17.44 -7.51 21.49
CA ASP A 156 -16.27 -8.10 22.17
C ASP A 156 -14.93 -7.52 21.68
N ALA A 157 -14.22 -6.88 22.62
CA ALA A 157 -12.86 -6.39 22.45
C ALA A 157 -11.87 -7.45 22.94
N THR A 158 -10.82 -7.77 22.18
CA THR A 158 -9.81 -8.76 22.59
C THR A 158 -8.45 -8.10 22.84
N ARG A 159 -7.92 -8.28 24.05
CA ARG A 159 -6.53 -7.97 24.42
C ARG A 159 -5.67 -9.20 24.14
N ARG A 160 -4.51 -9.00 23.51
CA ARG A 160 -3.50 -10.06 23.33
C ARG A 160 -2.42 -9.86 24.37
N ASP A 161 -2.38 -10.75 25.34
CA ASP A 161 -1.25 -10.89 26.25
C ASP A 161 -0.77 -12.36 26.20
N ASN A 162 0.52 -12.59 26.01
CA ASN A 162 1.14 -13.92 25.95
C ASN A 162 0.44 -15.01 25.10
N GLY A 163 -0.15 -14.63 23.95
CA GLY A 163 -0.76 -15.59 23.03
C GLY A 163 -2.14 -16.11 23.42
N VAL A 164 -2.70 -15.64 24.55
CA VAL A 164 -4.09 -15.89 24.94
C VAL A 164 -4.91 -14.66 24.55
N GLN A 165 -5.91 -14.82 23.68
CA GLN A 165 -6.88 -13.77 23.40
C GLN A 165 -7.82 -13.70 24.61
N GLN A 166 -7.68 -12.65 25.42
CA GLN A 166 -8.56 -12.40 26.54
C GLN A 166 -9.55 -11.30 26.13
N GLU A 167 -10.84 -11.60 26.16
CA GLU A 167 -11.88 -10.62 25.89
C GLU A 167 -11.93 -9.59 27.02
N VAL A 168 -11.61 -8.34 26.70
CA VAL A 168 -11.76 -7.21 27.62
C VAL A 168 -13.23 -6.88 27.70
N THR A 169 -13.82 -7.23 28.84
CA THR A 169 -15.22 -6.95 29.11
C THR A 169 -15.45 -5.45 29.35
N ARG A 170 -16.68 -4.98 29.11
CA ARG A 170 -17.10 -3.60 29.42
C ARG A 170 -16.79 -3.22 30.87
N ALA A 171 -16.97 -4.14 31.82
CA ALA A 171 -16.76 -3.88 33.23
C ALA A 171 -15.27 -3.58 33.52
N GLU A 172 -14.37 -4.38 32.98
CA GLU A 172 -12.92 -4.20 33.17
C GLU A 172 -12.43 -2.88 32.58
N PHE A 173 -12.91 -2.52 31.39
CA PHE A 173 -12.60 -1.23 30.76
C PHE A 173 -13.06 -0.05 31.64
N LEU A 174 -14.30 -0.09 32.15
CA LEU A 174 -14.84 0.99 32.98
C LEU A 174 -14.13 1.12 34.32
N THR A 175 -13.71 -0.01 34.92
CA THR A 175 -12.91 0.02 36.15
C THR A 175 -11.57 0.71 35.93
N GLN A 176 -10.83 0.38 34.86
CA GLN A 176 -9.58 1.06 34.54
C GLN A 176 -9.79 2.51 34.12
N TRP A 177 -10.88 2.82 33.42
CA TRP A 177 -11.23 4.18 33.02
C TRP A 177 -11.40 5.12 34.23
N ARG A 178 -12.12 4.65 35.26
CA ARG A 178 -12.30 5.39 36.51
C ARG A 178 -11.00 5.47 37.31
N ALA A 179 -10.21 4.38 37.35
CA ALA A 179 -8.92 4.37 38.06
C ALA A 179 -7.89 5.34 37.46
N ASN A 180 -7.90 5.53 36.14
CA ASN A 180 -7.00 6.45 35.43
C ASN A 180 -7.46 7.92 35.43
N GLY A 181 -8.50 8.28 36.20
CA GLY A 181 -8.95 9.66 36.34
C GLY A 181 -9.41 10.32 35.03
N HIS A 182 -10.01 9.55 34.11
CA HIS A 182 -10.61 10.04 32.87
C HIS A 182 -9.66 10.74 31.87
N GLN A 183 -8.35 10.47 31.93
CA GLN A 183 -7.36 11.25 31.17
C GLN A 183 -7.47 11.14 29.63
N SER A 184 -7.79 9.96 29.07
CA SER A 184 -8.07 9.82 27.63
C SER A 184 -8.68 8.46 27.26
N ILE A 185 -9.91 8.47 26.73
CA ILE A 185 -10.60 7.24 26.25
C ILE A 185 -9.81 6.58 25.12
N ALA A 186 -9.22 7.38 24.24
CA ALA A 186 -8.48 6.89 23.09
C ALA A 186 -7.15 6.22 23.49
N ALA A 187 -6.47 6.75 24.51
CA ALA A 187 -5.24 6.16 25.04
C ALA A 187 -5.53 4.81 25.70
N LEU A 188 -6.55 4.75 26.56
CA LEU A 188 -6.93 3.51 27.25
C LEU A 188 -7.47 2.44 26.27
N ALA A 189 -8.24 2.86 25.28
CA ALA A 189 -8.70 1.97 24.20
C ALA A 189 -7.52 1.39 23.40
N ALA A 190 -6.48 2.18 23.12
CA ALA A 190 -5.28 1.71 22.47
C ALA A 190 -4.48 0.73 23.34
N GLU A 191 -4.36 1.00 24.64
CA GLU A 191 -3.68 0.14 25.61
C GLU A 191 -4.36 -1.23 25.76
N LEU A 192 -5.70 -1.24 25.81
CA LEU A 192 -6.50 -2.45 26.00
C LEU A 192 -6.90 -3.16 24.71
N GLY A 193 -6.52 -2.63 23.55
CA GLY A 193 -6.91 -3.21 22.24
C GLY A 193 -8.41 -3.10 21.95
N VAL A 194 -9.10 -2.15 22.58
CA VAL A 194 -10.53 -1.89 22.40
C VAL A 194 -10.74 -0.92 21.23
N ASN A 195 -11.77 -1.13 20.42
CA ASN A 195 -12.15 -0.15 19.41
C ASN A 195 -12.59 1.16 20.09
N VAL A 196 -12.00 2.30 19.70
CA VAL A 196 -12.29 3.62 20.29
C VAL A 196 -13.79 3.95 20.26
N ARG A 197 -14.53 3.57 19.22
CA ARG A 197 -15.99 3.80 19.15
C ARG A 197 -16.75 2.94 20.16
N THR A 198 -16.30 1.70 20.40
CA THR A 198 -16.90 0.82 21.41
C THR A 198 -16.64 1.36 22.81
N ALA A 199 -15.39 1.76 23.09
CA ALA A 199 -15.02 2.41 24.34
C ALA A 199 -15.84 3.70 24.59
N GLN A 200 -15.99 4.56 23.58
CA GLN A 200 -16.83 5.76 23.66
C GLN A 200 -18.29 5.43 23.98
N ARG A 201 -18.86 4.36 23.40
CA ARG A 201 -20.22 3.91 23.73
C ARG A 201 -20.33 3.45 25.17
N TRP A 202 -19.33 2.71 25.67
CA TRP A 202 -19.32 2.22 27.05
C TRP A 202 -19.23 3.36 28.06
N VAL A 203 -18.34 4.33 27.84
CA VAL A 203 -18.21 5.51 28.70
C VAL A 203 -19.48 6.34 28.68
N LYS A 204 -20.04 6.63 27.50
CA LYS A 204 -21.29 7.39 27.38
C LYS A 204 -22.46 6.69 28.09
N ALA A 205 -22.54 5.36 28.01
CA ALA A 205 -23.56 4.59 28.71
C ALA A 205 -23.34 4.56 30.24
N ASP A 206 -22.08 4.68 30.70
CA ASP A 206 -21.75 4.79 32.13
C ASP A 206 -22.12 6.17 32.68
N GLU A 207 -21.79 7.24 31.95
CA GLU A 207 -22.14 8.62 32.32
C GLU A 207 -23.65 8.83 32.43
N VAL A 208 -24.43 8.27 31.49
CA VAL A 208 -25.91 8.31 31.57
C VAL A 208 -26.42 7.58 32.81
N ALA A 209 -25.87 6.41 33.13
CA ALA A 209 -26.27 5.64 34.30
C ALA A 209 -25.89 6.33 35.62
N GLN A 210 -24.76 7.04 35.66
CA GLN A 210 -24.36 7.83 36.84
C GLN A 210 -25.24 9.07 37.02
N GLY A 211 -25.55 9.80 35.94
CA GLY A 211 -26.42 10.96 35.99
C GLY A 211 -27.86 10.65 36.41
N GLU A 212 -28.38 9.46 36.07
CA GLU A 212 -29.71 9.01 36.51
C GLU A 212 -29.77 8.68 38.02
N ASN A 213 -28.67 8.17 38.60
CA ASN A 213 -28.58 7.88 40.03
C ASN A 213 -28.45 9.16 40.89
N GLU A 214 -27.68 10.15 40.44
CA GLU A 214 -27.58 11.44 41.17
C GLU A 214 -28.89 12.23 41.15
N GLY A 215 -29.66 12.14 40.05
CA GLY A 215 -30.97 12.79 39.92
C GLY A 215 -32.09 12.15 40.74
N THR A 216 -31.95 10.90 41.18
CA THR A 216 -32.94 10.20 42.02
C THR A 216 -32.70 10.43 43.51
N GLU A 217 -31.46 10.57 43.97
CA GLU A 217 -31.16 10.93 45.37
C GLU A 217 -31.52 12.39 45.69
N GLY A 218 -31.34 13.32 44.73
CA GLY A 218 -31.71 14.73 44.93
C GLY A 218 -33.22 14.99 45.13
N LYS A 219 -34.09 14.09 44.63
CA LYS A 219 -35.55 14.25 44.76
C LYS A 219 -36.17 13.64 46.02
N GLN A 220 -35.42 12.84 46.78
CA GLN A 220 -35.89 12.35 48.08
C GLN A 220 -35.68 13.36 49.21
N HIS A 221 -34.79 14.35 49.04
CA HIS A 221 -34.54 15.37 50.07
C HIS A 221 -35.46 16.60 50.02
N GLU A 222 -36.29 16.76 48.98
CA GLU A 222 -37.26 17.87 48.86
C GLU A 222 -38.71 17.50 49.25
N ARG A 223 -38.93 16.30 49.83
CA ARG A 223 -40.26 15.87 50.31
C ARG A 223 -40.25 15.48 51.80
N GLY A 224 -39.58 16.28 52.62
CA GLY A 224 -39.67 16.25 54.09
C GLY A 224 -40.11 17.60 54.62
#